data_AF-A0A2N2Y7K7-F1
#
_entry.id   AF-A0A2N2Y7K7-F1
#
_cell.length_a   1.000
_cell.length_b   1.000
_cell.length_c   1.000
_cell.angle_alpha   90.00
_cell.angle_beta   90.00
_cell.angle_gamma   90.00
#
_symmetry.space_group_name_H-M   'P 1'
#
loop_
_entity.id
_entity.type
_entity.pdbx_description
1 polymer ?
#
loop_
_entity_poly.entity_id
_entity_poly.type
_entity_poly.pdbx_seq_one_letter_code
_entity_poly.pdbx_strand_id
1 'polypeptide(L)'
;MSNNMYEQVIFVSPDTGYLAGNHGWNDENPIIRRSTDGGLNWVDISIPSETRGISGMALEPNHTIWLGGRLPLSSPEGQITCISKSSDDGASWDVIELGPYLNNTGKIEIVAPGKIRVLCGNSLYLSDDHGTTWSYRYIDLEGFSVSVDIWSWADEYNAIAVGGNGSIAVTHDGGYSWSGKTKGINCAFKGISFTDDQHGVVAGFGNGAASLYFTADGGVSWTGGTTDSTNTFPWYFYDVAMSDQFNGWAVGPGFVFRTINGGADWQYVDVQISGYTLCVFEFSNIWIGGASGHIAHSSDGGATWQYSNIGNPECTVSKLLFPDPLSGYAITDSETGQGFYKTTDGGLSWTAVPYPDLPFYIYSMDFVNADTGFLGVRNSGLVMTTDGGLSWSEPFQIGGFDPTYIRFFNELEGIVTTGEYMIAVTKNGGIDWTVIYDEPLQYGGQNFCFVSPDKGWAIGGNSLIMRFDSSPLGIVPGSEAMADVLQISPNPAIDMVTIHSRKKIDRLELFNISGIRLLSVPYCNGGELNLKPFADGVYLLRAFSGKELMVGRVVIRH
;
A
#
# COMPACT_ATOMS: atom_id res chain seq x y z
N MET A 1 24.32 9.64 33.75
CA MET A 1 23.07 8.86 33.86
C MET A 1 22.97 8.12 32.54
N SER A 2 23.03 6.79 32.54
CA SER A 2 22.84 6.02 31.30
C SER A 2 21.41 6.23 30.82
N ASN A 3 21.24 6.58 29.53
CA ASN A 3 19.92 6.72 28.93
C ASN A 3 19.45 5.32 28.54
N ASN A 4 18.46 4.79 29.26
CA ASN A 4 17.78 3.55 28.86
C ASN A 4 17.11 3.75 27.48
N MET A 5 17.15 2.72 26.65
CA MET A 5 16.41 2.66 25.39
C MET A 5 15.32 1.62 25.52
N TYR A 6 14.07 2.06 25.63
CA TYR A 6 12.93 1.17 25.59
C TYR A 6 12.54 0.92 24.13
N GLU A 7 12.38 -0.34 23.76
CA GLU A 7 12.00 -0.76 22.41
C GLU A 7 10.50 -1.02 22.29
N GLN A 8 9.84 -1.36 23.41
CA GLN A 8 8.42 -1.68 23.40
C GLN A 8 7.71 -1.27 24.68
N VAL A 9 6.45 -0.85 24.53
CA VAL A 9 5.49 -0.62 25.62
C VAL A 9 4.21 -1.38 25.33
N ILE A 10 3.68 -2.11 26.31
CA ILE A 10 2.43 -2.87 26.16
C ILE A 10 1.59 -2.69 27.42
N PHE A 11 0.31 -2.33 27.27
CA PHE A 11 -0.67 -2.30 28.35
C PHE A 11 -1.62 -3.49 28.23
N VAL A 12 -1.73 -4.30 29.29
CA VAL A 12 -2.68 -5.44 29.36
C VAL A 12 -4.03 -5.02 29.95
N SER A 13 -4.07 -3.87 30.59
CA SER A 13 -5.27 -3.21 31.08
C SER A 13 -5.01 -1.69 31.14
N PRO A 14 -6.04 -0.84 31.37
CA PRO A 14 -5.85 0.59 31.53
C PRO A 14 -4.84 0.97 32.63
N ASP A 15 -4.68 0.12 33.64
CA ASP A 15 -3.81 0.39 34.78
C ASP A 15 -2.47 -0.36 34.69
N THR A 16 -2.43 -1.54 34.06
CA THR A 16 -1.25 -2.40 34.04
C THR A 16 -0.52 -2.35 32.70
N GLY A 17 0.74 -1.91 32.72
CA GLY A 17 1.59 -1.88 31.53
C GLY A 17 3.04 -2.26 31.79
N TYR A 18 3.75 -2.59 30.71
CA TYR A 18 5.14 -3.06 30.71
C TYR A 18 5.96 -2.28 29.69
N LEU A 19 7.20 -1.95 30.05
CA LEU A 19 8.22 -1.38 29.18
C LEU A 19 9.38 -2.35 29.11
N ALA A 20 9.87 -2.65 27.91
CA ALA A 20 11.06 -3.49 27.74
C ALA A 20 12.07 -2.83 26.80
N GLY A 21 13.35 -3.06 27.06
CA GLY A 21 14.45 -2.60 26.22
C GLY A 21 15.81 -2.85 26.86
N ASN A 22 16.76 -1.95 26.64
CA ASN A 22 18.16 -2.10 27.04
C ASN A 22 18.71 -0.84 27.72
N HIS A 23 19.80 -0.94 28.49
CA HIS A 23 20.37 0.20 29.24
C HIS A 23 21.14 1.22 28.37
N GLY A 24 21.19 1.04 27.05
CA GLY A 24 21.76 1.98 26.08
C GLY A 24 22.00 1.36 24.70
N TRP A 25 22.37 2.18 23.70
CA TRP A 25 22.59 1.73 22.31
C TRP A 25 23.63 0.62 22.15
N ASN A 26 24.70 0.67 22.96
CA ASN A 26 25.76 -0.35 22.99
C ASN A 26 25.75 -1.17 24.28
N ASP A 27 24.69 -1.06 25.08
CA ASP A 27 24.57 -1.74 26.36
C ASP A 27 23.41 -2.73 26.31
N GLU A 28 23.76 -3.99 26.05
CA GLU A 28 22.83 -5.11 25.89
C GLU A 28 22.27 -5.63 27.21
N ASN A 29 22.51 -4.93 28.33
CA ASN A 29 21.87 -5.28 29.59
C ASN A 29 20.38 -4.94 29.50
N PRO A 30 19.51 -5.95 29.66
CA PRO A 30 18.08 -5.78 29.48
C PRO A 30 17.47 -5.00 30.63
N ILE A 31 16.42 -4.23 30.35
CA ILE A 31 15.58 -3.57 31.36
C ILE A 31 14.11 -3.82 31.04
N ILE A 32 13.35 -4.22 32.06
CA ILE A 32 11.90 -4.28 32.01
C ILE A 32 11.29 -3.55 33.20
N ARG A 33 10.23 -2.79 32.97
CA ARG A 33 9.49 -2.07 34.00
C ARG A 33 8.02 -2.40 33.91
N ARG A 34 7.35 -2.41 35.07
CA ARG A 34 5.90 -2.55 35.17
C ARG A 34 5.28 -1.32 35.84
N SER A 35 4.13 -0.91 35.33
CA SER A 35 3.22 0.03 35.96
C SER A 35 1.92 -0.69 36.33
N THR A 36 1.28 -0.25 37.41
CA THR A 36 -0.04 -0.70 37.87
C THR A 36 -0.99 0.48 38.13
N ASP A 37 -0.66 1.65 37.58
CA ASP A 37 -1.39 2.91 37.76
C ASP A 37 -1.50 3.73 36.46
N GLY A 38 -1.54 3.04 35.32
CA GLY A 38 -1.72 3.66 34.01
C GLY A 38 -0.48 4.40 33.51
N GLY A 39 0.71 4.00 33.98
CA GLY A 39 1.99 4.56 33.56
C GLY A 39 2.47 5.77 34.36
N LEU A 40 1.81 6.11 35.48
CA LEU A 40 2.23 7.21 36.36
C LEU A 40 3.50 6.84 37.14
N ASN A 41 3.61 5.59 37.59
CA ASN A 41 4.79 5.05 38.25
C ASN A 41 5.23 3.74 37.60
N TRP A 42 6.55 3.52 37.57
CA TRP A 42 7.18 2.36 36.96
C TRP A 42 8.16 1.71 37.93
N VAL A 43 8.08 0.39 38.06
CA VAL A 43 8.93 -0.43 38.92
C VAL A 43 9.75 -1.39 38.06
N ASP A 44 11.06 -1.45 38.31
CA ASP A 44 11.96 -2.39 37.61
C ASP A 44 11.63 -3.84 37.99
N ILE A 45 11.58 -4.71 36.97
CA ILE A 45 11.45 -6.16 37.12
C ILE A 45 12.83 -6.78 36.89
N SER A 46 13.18 -7.77 37.72
CA SER A 46 14.45 -8.51 37.57
C SER A 46 14.36 -9.51 36.41
N ILE A 47 15.40 -9.54 35.58
CA ILE A 47 15.50 -10.40 34.38
C ILE A 47 16.61 -11.43 34.60
N PRO A 48 16.52 -12.65 34.05
CA PRO A 48 17.61 -13.62 34.07
C PRO A 48 18.92 -13.02 33.55
N SER A 49 20.02 -13.34 34.22
CA SER A 49 21.37 -12.86 33.87
C SER A 49 21.86 -13.37 32.50
N GLU A 50 21.25 -14.45 32.04
CA GLU A 50 21.46 -15.16 30.80
C GLU A 50 20.81 -14.44 29.62
N THR A 51 19.85 -13.55 29.86
CA THR A 51 19.19 -12.80 28.77
C THR A 51 19.95 -11.51 28.49
N ARG A 52 20.31 -11.29 27.22
CA ARG A 52 20.94 -10.07 26.71
C ARG A 52 20.23 -9.59 25.46
N GLY A 53 20.28 -8.27 25.24
CA GLY A 53 19.80 -7.63 24.02
C GLY A 53 18.34 -7.93 23.72
N ILE A 54 17.42 -7.37 24.52
CA ILE A 54 15.98 -7.52 24.25
C ILE A 54 15.67 -6.86 22.92
N SER A 55 15.02 -7.60 22.03
CA SER A 55 14.60 -7.14 20.70
C SER A 55 13.12 -7.40 20.41
N GLY A 56 12.38 -7.95 21.38
CA GLY A 56 10.93 -8.04 21.31
C GLY A 56 10.30 -8.54 22.60
N MET A 57 9.07 -8.11 22.86
CA MET A 57 8.23 -8.55 23.98
C MET A 57 6.82 -8.90 23.47
N ALA A 58 6.25 -9.98 24.01
CA ALA A 58 4.84 -10.32 23.83
C ALA A 58 4.21 -10.71 25.17
N LEU A 59 2.91 -10.45 25.32
CA LEU A 59 2.15 -10.71 26.54
C LEU A 59 0.92 -11.55 26.23
N GLU A 60 0.71 -12.63 26.98
CA GLU A 60 -0.57 -13.34 26.96
C GLU A 60 -1.58 -12.67 27.92
N PRO A 61 -2.90 -12.83 27.68
CA PRO A 61 -3.94 -12.28 28.55
C PRO A 61 -3.87 -12.74 30.02
N ASN A 62 -3.19 -13.85 30.29
CA ASN A 62 -2.98 -14.41 31.64
C ASN A 62 -1.77 -13.80 32.37
N HIS A 63 -1.21 -12.69 31.88
CA HIS A 63 0.02 -12.05 32.39
C HIS A 63 1.31 -12.86 32.18
N THR A 64 1.31 -13.82 31.25
CA THR A 64 2.57 -14.46 30.82
C THR A 64 3.36 -13.50 29.95
N ILE A 65 4.62 -13.26 30.32
CA ILE A 65 5.56 -12.39 29.61
C ILE A 65 6.51 -13.24 28.78
N TRP A 66 6.69 -12.87 27.52
CA TRP A 66 7.65 -13.47 26.60
C TRP A 66 8.65 -12.41 26.14
N LEU A 67 9.93 -12.68 26.30
CA LEU A 67 11.02 -11.80 25.86
C LEU A 67 11.89 -12.53 24.85
N GLY A 68 12.08 -11.93 23.69
CA GLY A 68 13.09 -12.34 22.73
C GLY A 68 14.43 -11.68 23.06
N GLY A 69 15.49 -12.47 23.12
CA GLY A 69 16.85 -11.97 23.25
C GLY A 69 17.89 -12.98 22.78
N ARG A 70 19.08 -12.90 23.37
CA ARG A 70 20.19 -13.83 23.14
C ARG A 70 20.92 -14.20 24.42
N LEU A 71 21.61 -15.34 24.39
CA LEU A 71 22.50 -15.77 25.46
C LEU A 71 23.82 -14.97 25.48
N PRO A 72 24.55 -14.93 26.61
CA PRO A 72 25.81 -14.20 26.72
C PRO A 72 26.89 -14.80 25.81
N LEU A 73 27.81 -13.95 25.32
CA LEU A 73 28.88 -14.28 24.36
C LEU A 73 29.99 -15.25 24.86
N SER A 74 29.71 -16.10 25.84
CA SER A 74 30.66 -17.08 26.39
C SER A 74 30.47 -18.51 25.86
N SER A 75 29.51 -18.76 24.96
CA SER A 75 29.35 -20.08 24.35
C SER A 75 30.33 -20.25 23.16
N PRO A 76 30.96 -21.42 22.98
CA PRO A 76 31.85 -21.69 21.83
C PRO A 76 31.16 -21.66 20.46
N GLU A 77 29.83 -21.58 20.41
CA GLU A 77 28.99 -21.88 19.24
C GLU A 77 28.40 -20.64 18.55
N GLY A 78 28.73 -19.42 19.01
CA GLY A 78 28.23 -18.16 18.45
C GLY A 78 27.03 -17.58 19.20
N GLN A 79 26.42 -16.51 18.67
CA GLN A 79 25.22 -15.92 19.28
C GLN A 79 24.04 -16.87 19.15
N ILE A 80 23.49 -17.30 20.30
CA ILE A 80 22.33 -18.20 20.40
C ILE A 80 21.12 -17.34 20.76
N THR A 81 20.08 -17.42 19.93
CA THR A 81 18.78 -16.81 20.25
C THR A 81 18.15 -17.51 21.44
N CYS A 82 17.59 -16.75 22.38
CA CYS A 82 16.79 -17.30 23.46
C CYS A 82 15.46 -16.59 23.62
N ILE A 83 14.52 -17.28 24.26
CA ILE A 83 13.26 -16.73 24.74
C ILE A 83 13.27 -16.83 26.26
N SER A 84 12.95 -15.74 26.95
CA SER A 84 12.69 -15.74 28.39
C SER A 84 11.20 -15.61 28.65
N LYS A 85 10.62 -16.61 29.31
CA LYS A 85 9.20 -16.71 29.64
C LYS A 85 8.98 -16.52 31.13
N SER A 86 8.08 -15.63 31.54
CA SER A 86 7.58 -15.56 32.92
C SER A 86 6.08 -15.83 32.92
N SER A 87 5.61 -16.71 33.81
CA SER A 87 4.18 -17.03 33.95
C SER A 87 3.56 -16.38 35.21
N ASP A 88 4.32 -15.54 35.90
CA ASP A 88 3.98 -14.96 37.21
C ASP A 88 4.33 -13.47 37.29
N ASP A 89 4.12 -12.76 36.19
CA ASP A 89 4.26 -11.31 36.11
C ASP A 89 5.68 -10.81 36.43
N GLY A 90 6.68 -11.56 35.96
CA GLY A 90 8.11 -11.24 36.07
C GLY A 90 8.76 -11.63 37.39
N ALA A 91 8.07 -12.39 38.25
CA ALA A 91 8.65 -12.84 39.53
C ALA A 91 9.63 -14.01 39.35
N SER A 92 9.38 -14.88 38.38
CA SER A 92 10.27 -15.97 37.96
C SER A 92 10.27 -16.14 36.44
N TRP A 93 11.33 -16.77 35.92
CA TRP A 93 11.58 -16.87 34.48
C TRP A 93 12.16 -18.24 34.09
N ASP A 94 11.69 -18.75 32.97
CA ASP A 94 12.26 -19.89 32.24
C ASP A 94 12.97 -19.36 30.98
N VAL A 95 14.22 -19.80 30.75
CA VAL A 95 14.98 -19.44 29.55
C VAL A 95 15.02 -20.63 28.59
N ILE A 96 14.54 -20.41 27.36
CA ILE A 96 14.43 -21.40 26.30
C ILE A 96 15.42 -21.05 25.19
N GLU A 97 16.29 -21.99 24.83
CA GLU A 97 17.26 -21.81 23.75
C GLU A 97 16.63 -22.20 22.40
N LEU A 98 16.74 -21.30 21.41
CA LEU A 98 16.23 -21.52 20.06
C LEU A 98 17.37 -21.63 19.04
N GLY A 99 17.87 -22.85 18.86
CA GLY A 99 18.77 -23.24 17.76
C GLY A 99 20.10 -22.47 17.63
N PRO A 100 21.09 -23.03 16.91
CA PRO A 100 22.27 -22.27 16.52
C PRO A 100 21.89 -21.30 15.40
N TYR A 101 22.58 -20.16 15.32
CA TYR A 101 22.48 -19.14 14.26
C TYR A 101 21.33 -18.11 14.42
N LEU A 102 21.65 -16.92 14.94
CA LEU A 102 21.53 -15.60 14.27
C LEU A 102 21.56 -14.43 15.28
N ASN A 103 21.95 -13.25 14.80
CA ASN A 103 22.36 -12.07 15.58
C ASN A 103 21.21 -11.24 16.22
N ASN A 104 19.96 -11.72 16.26
CA ASN A 104 18.86 -11.14 17.05
C ASN A 104 17.56 -11.91 16.83
N THR A 105 16.70 -11.96 17.85
CA THR A 105 15.25 -12.23 17.67
C THR A 105 14.68 -11.01 16.94
N GLY A 106 14.22 -11.15 15.70
CA GLY A 106 13.69 -10.03 14.92
C GLY A 106 12.30 -9.60 15.36
N LYS A 107 11.47 -10.56 15.82
CA LYS A 107 10.12 -10.31 16.33
C LYS A 107 9.56 -11.55 17.06
N ILE A 108 8.77 -11.33 18.11
CA ILE A 108 7.96 -12.37 18.79
C ILE A 108 6.49 -11.98 18.71
N GLU A 109 5.62 -12.95 18.39
CA GLU A 109 4.20 -12.70 18.17
C GLU A 109 3.34 -13.84 18.72
N ILE A 110 2.23 -13.49 19.38
CA ILE A 110 1.21 -14.42 19.87
C ILE A 110 0.04 -14.35 18.89
N VAL A 111 -0.12 -15.39 18.07
CA VAL A 111 -1.11 -15.40 16.97
C VAL A 111 -2.48 -15.96 17.41
N ALA A 112 -2.49 -16.71 18.50
CA ALA A 112 -3.66 -17.18 19.23
C ALA A 112 -3.23 -17.61 20.64
N PRO A 113 -4.16 -17.80 21.59
CA PRO A 113 -3.81 -18.33 22.92
C PRO A 113 -2.97 -19.61 22.83
N GLY A 114 -1.75 -19.57 23.37
CA GLY A 114 -0.81 -20.68 23.33
C GLY A 114 -0.07 -20.92 22.02
N LYS A 115 -0.31 -20.12 20.97
CA LYS A 115 0.41 -20.17 19.70
C LYS A 115 1.38 -19.00 19.57
N ILE A 116 2.68 -19.30 19.60
CA ILE A 116 3.77 -18.33 19.57
C ILE A 116 4.59 -18.53 18.28
N ARG A 117 4.96 -17.41 17.66
CA ARG A 117 5.83 -17.36 16.47
C ARG A 117 7.01 -16.45 16.76
N VAL A 118 8.21 -16.91 16.45
CA VAL A 118 9.45 -16.15 16.62
C VAL A 118 10.22 -16.14 15.31
N LEU A 119 10.48 -14.94 14.80
CA LEU A 119 11.30 -14.73 13.60
C LEU A 119 12.72 -14.34 13.99
N CYS A 120 13.69 -15.00 13.39
CA CYS A 120 15.10 -14.65 13.45
C CYS A 120 15.65 -14.62 12.02
N GLY A 121 15.62 -13.45 11.35
CA GLY A 121 15.94 -13.37 9.93
C GLY A 121 14.96 -14.22 9.10
N ASN A 122 15.45 -15.29 8.46
CA ASN A 122 14.61 -16.22 7.67
C ASN A 122 14.21 -17.48 8.46
N SER A 123 14.66 -17.59 9.71
CA SER A 123 14.38 -18.71 10.60
C SER A 123 13.10 -18.44 11.38
N LEU A 124 12.09 -19.29 11.19
CA LEU A 124 10.81 -19.24 11.88
C LEU A 124 10.73 -20.37 12.90
N TYR A 125 10.52 -20.01 14.16
CA TYR A 125 10.23 -20.94 15.25
C TYR A 125 8.75 -20.86 15.62
N LEU A 126 8.09 -22.02 15.68
CA LEU A 126 6.66 -22.14 15.95
C LEU A 126 6.43 -22.99 17.19
N SER A 127 5.62 -22.49 18.12
CA SER A 127 5.04 -23.28 19.21
C SER A 127 3.52 -23.16 19.17
N ASP A 128 2.83 -24.28 19.36
CA ASP A 128 1.36 -24.34 19.42
C ASP A 128 0.86 -24.84 20.79
N ASP A 129 1.72 -24.86 21.81
CA ASP A 129 1.47 -25.45 23.13
C ASP A 129 2.04 -24.63 24.30
N HIS A 130 1.87 -23.29 24.23
CA HIS A 130 2.37 -22.33 25.23
C HIS A 130 3.89 -22.41 25.44
N GLY A 131 4.64 -22.66 24.36
CA GLY A 131 6.10 -22.73 24.35
C GLY A 131 6.68 -23.99 24.98
N THR A 132 5.86 -25.05 25.15
CA THR A 132 6.34 -26.33 25.70
C THR A 132 7.17 -27.09 24.67
N THR A 133 6.75 -27.06 23.40
CA THR A 133 7.48 -27.61 22.27
C THR A 133 7.62 -26.58 21.16
N TRP A 134 8.71 -26.72 20.39
CA TRP A 134 9.07 -25.80 19.32
C TRP A 134 9.43 -26.57 18.06
N SER A 135 8.96 -26.06 16.91
CA SER A 135 9.35 -26.55 15.59
C SER A 135 10.04 -25.44 14.79
N TYR A 136 10.99 -25.83 13.96
CA TYR A 136 11.79 -24.92 13.14
C TYR A 136 11.38 -24.99 11.66
N ARG A 137 11.29 -23.84 11.01
CA ARG A 137 11.08 -23.69 9.57
C ARG A 137 12.01 -22.62 9.01
N TYR A 138 12.47 -22.82 7.79
CA TYR A 138 13.21 -21.79 7.04
C TYR A 138 12.31 -21.22 5.95
N ILE A 139 12.13 -19.91 5.93
CA ILE A 139 11.36 -19.21 4.89
C ILE A 139 12.31 -18.97 3.71
N ASP A 140 12.21 -19.85 2.71
CA ASP A 140 12.95 -19.72 1.46
C ASP A 140 12.15 -18.88 0.44
N LEU A 141 12.60 -17.64 0.21
CA LEU A 141 12.08 -16.71 -0.81
C LEU A 141 12.79 -16.92 -2.18
N GLU A 142 13.10 -18.17 -2.54
CA GLU A 142 13.70 -18.59 -3.81
C GLU A 142 15.05 -17.94 -4.16
N GLY A 143 16.02 -18.09 -3.25
CA GLY A 143 17.44 -17.93 -3.59
C GLY A 143 18.04 -16.54 -3.43
N PHE A 144 17.40 -15.65 -2.66
CA PHE A 144 18.04 -14.42 -2.18
C PHE A 144 18.39 -14.49 -0.69
N SER A 145 19.60 -14.08 -0.36
CA SER A 145 20.18 -14.09 0.99
C SER A 145 19.77 -12.91 1.87
N VAL A 146 18.62 -12.29 1.60
CA VAL A 146 18.12 -11.14 2.36
C VAL A 146 17.16 -11.59 3.44
N SER A 147 17.22 -10.91 4.59
CA SER A 147 16.34 -11.14 5.73
C SER A 147 14.89 -10.86 5.37
N VAL A 148 13.98 -11.66 5.91
CA VAL A 148 12.59 -11.25 6.11
C VAL A 148 12.62 -10.13 7.12
N ASP A 149 12.28 -8.92 6.67
CA ASP A 149 12.39 -7.72 7.50
C ASP A 149 11.08 -7.45 8.25
N ILE A 150 9.94 -7.82 7.66
CA ILE A 150 8.61 -7.62 8.26
C ILE A 150 7.67 -8.79 7.92
N TRP A 151 6.82 -9.15 8.89
CA TRP A 151 5.63 -9.97 8.67
C TRP A 151 4.41 -9.37 9.35
N SER A 152 3.23 -9.83 8.96
CA SER A 152 1.97 -9.53 9.64
C SER A 152 1.05 -10.75 9.62
N TRP A 153 0.49 -11.10 10.79
CA TRP A 153 -0.51 -12.16 10.94
C TRP A 153 -1.91 -11.56 10.91
N ALA A 154 -2.77 -12.08 10.04
CA ALA A 154 -4.19 -11.72 10.03
C ALA A 154 -4.98 -12.54 11.05
N ASP A 155 -4.57 -13.79 11.27
CA ASP A 155 -5.12 -14.73 12.25
C ASP A 155 -4.09 -15.83 12.56
N GLU A 156 -4.49 -16.90 13.25
CA GLU A 156 -3.59 -17.99 13.62
C GLU A 156 -3.12 -18.89 12.46
N TYR A 157 -3.68 -18.71 11.26
CA TYR A 157 -3.37 -19.48 10.04
C TYR A 157 -2.73 -18.62 8.95
N ASN A 158 -3.12 -17.35 8.84
CA ASN A 158 -2.81 -16.51 7.69
C ASN A 158 -1.78 -15.43 8.02
N ALA A 159 -0.70 -15.36 7.23
CA ALA A 159 0.28 -14.26 7.32
C ALA A 159 0.96 -13.95 6.00
N ILE A 160 1.49 -12.73 5.92
CA ILE A 160 2.33 -12.25 4.83
C ILE A 160 3.72 -11.95 5.39
N ALA A 161 4.75 -12.43 4.69
CA ALA A 161 6.15 -12.11 4.94
C ALA A 161 6.71 -11.31 3.76
N VAL A 162 7.41 -10.23 4.06
CA VAL A 162 8.11 -9.40 3.07
C VAL A 162 9.61 -9.38 3.38
N GLY A 163 10.42 -9.57 2.34
CA GLY A 163 11.88 -9.57 2.44
C GLY A 163 12.51 -8.57 1.48
N GLY A 164 13.83 -8.40 1.60
CA GLY A 164 14.61 -7.55 0.71
C GLY A 164 14.39 -7.87 -0.79
N ASN A 165 14.65 -6.86 -1.62
CA ASN A 165 14.43 -6.90 -3.08
C ASN A 165 12.96 -7.11 -3.50
N GLY A 166 11.97 -6.79 -2.67
CA GLY A 166 10.55 -6.86 -3.02
C GLY A 166 9.99 -8.29 -3.07
N SER A 167 10.63 -9.21 -2.36
CA SER A 167 10.19 -10.60 -2.26
C SER A 167 9.01 -10.70 -1.28
N ILE A 168 7.95 -11.40 -1.67
CA ILE A 168 6.75 -11.60 -0.86
C ILE A 168 6.48 -13.10 -0.75
N ALA A 169 6.03 -13.56 0.42
CA ALA A 169 5.45 -14.89 0.60
C ALA A 169 4.22 -14.85 1.51
N VAL A 170 3.30 -15.79 1.29
CA VAL A 170 2.05 -15.91 2.05
C VAL A 170 1.93 -17.31 2.66
N THR A 171 1.50 -17.40 3.90
CA THR A 171 1.11 -18.65 4.56
C THR A 171 -0.38 -18.65 4.85
N HIS A 172 -0.98 -19.85 4.78
CA HIS A 172 -2.39 -20.10 5.09
C HIS A 172 -2.56 -21.24 6.10
N ASP A 173 -1.46 -21.74 6.66
CA ASP A 173 -1.46 -22.88 7.57
C ASP A 173 -0.77 -22.60 8.90
N GLY A 174 -0.55 -21.33 9.26
CA GLY A 174 0.08 -20.98 10.52
C GLY A 174 1.60 -20.92 10.45
N GLY A 175 2.17 -20.79 9.24
CA GLY A 175 3.61 -20.66 8.98
C GLY A 175 4.32 -21.99 8.75
N TYR A 176 3.57 -23.08 8.62
CA TYR A 176 4.13 -24.40 8.34
C TYR A 176 4.55 -24.56 6.87
N SER A 177 3.85 -23.89 5.95
CA SER A 177 4.19 -23.75 4.54
C SER A 177 3.95 -22.34 4.02
N TRP A 178 4.68 -21.98 2.96
CA TRP A 178 4.65 -20.66 2.34
C TRP A 178 4.48 -20.79 0.83
N SER A 179 3.58 -20.00 0.26
CA SER A 179 3.17 -19.98 -1.14
C SER A 179 3.11 -18.54 -1.67
N GLY A 180 2.78 -18.35 -2.96
CA GLY A 180 2.75 -17.01 -3.57
C GLY A 180 4.10 -16.31 -3.55
N LYS A 181 5.19 -17.09 -3.65
CA LYS A 181 6.56 -16.59 -3.58
C LYS A 181 6.86 -15.76 -4.81
N THR A 182 7.06 -14.46 -4.64
CA THR A 182 7.61 -13.63 -5.70
C THR A 182 9.12 -13.55 -5.53
N LYS A 183 9.86 -13.91 -6.58
CA LYS A 183 11.28 -13.63 -6.64
C LYS A 183 11.43 -12.14 -6.88
N GLY A 184 11.92 -11.43 -5.87
CA GLY A 184 12.26 -10.03 -5.99
C GLY A 184 13.14 -9.74 -7.20
N ILE A 185 12.81 -8.70 -7.97
CA ILE A 185 13.59 -8.27 -9.12
C ILE A 185 14.60 -7.24 -8.63
N ASN A 186 15.90 -7.54 -8.55
CA ASN A 186 16.92 -6.59 -8.06
C ASN A 186 17.08 -5.37 -9.00
N CYS A 187 16.15 -4.43 -8.91
CA CYS A 187 16.01 -3.28 -9.77
C CYS A 187 15.36 -2.12 -9.02
N ALA A 188 16.01 -0.96 -9.04
CA ALA A 188 15.41 0.29 -8.60
C ALA A 188 14.45 0.80 -9.67
N PHE A 189 13.16 0.44 -9.55
CA PHE A 189 12.14 0.85 -10.50
C PHE A 189 11.83 2.35 -10.42
N LYS A 190 11.52 2.94 -11.58
CA LYS A 190 11.28 4.37 -11.82
C LYS A 190 10.01 4.63 -12.62
N GLY A 191 9.63 3.71 -13.51
CA GLY A 191 8.40 3.80 -14.28
C GLY A 191 7.64 2.47 -14.28
N ILE A 192 6.32 2.56 -14.43
CA ILE A 192 5.41 1.42 -14.50
C ILE A 192 4.26 1.74 -15.46
N SER A 193 3.90 0.78 -16.31
CA SER A 193 2.77 0.91 -17.23
C SER A 193 2.05 -0.42 -17.41
N PHE A 194 0.76 -0.45 -17.08
CA PHE A 194 -0.15 -1.57 -17.34
C PHE A 194 -1.20 -1.16 -18.36
N THR A 195 -1.53 -2.07 -19.27
CA THR A 195 -2.56 -1.83 -20.31
C THR A 195 -3.88 -2.50 -19.98
N ASP A 196 -3.81 -3.60 -19.26
CA ASP A 196 -4.93 -4.29 -18.65
C ASP A 196 -4.46 -4.89 -17.33
N ASP A 197 -5.25 -5.81 -16.78
CA ASP A 197 -4.97 -6.39 -15.49
C ASP A 197 -3.97 -7.56 -15.48
N GLN A 198 -3.49 -7.94 -16.65
CA GLN A 198 -2.56 -9.03 -16.88
C GLN A 198 -1.22 -8.55 -17.44
N HIS A 199 -1.22 -7.54 -18.31
CA HIS A 199 -0.07 -7.11 -19.09
C HIS A 199 0.49 -5.77 -18.62
N GLY A 200 1.76 -5.77 -18.20
CA GLY A 200 2.44 -4.57 -17.74
C GLY A 200 3.95 -4.62 -17.87
N VAL A 201 4.57 -3.45 -17.81
CA VAL A 201 6.02 -3.25 -17.88
C VAL A 201 6.47 -2.34 -16.73
N VAL A 202 7.64 -2.63 -16.16
CA VAL A 202 8.35 -1.76 -15.23
C VAL A 202 9.74 -1.46 -15.76
N ALA A 203 10.19 -0.24 -15.51
CA ALA A 203 11.46 0.30 -15.99
C ALA A 203 12.27 0.87 -14.84
N GLY A 204 13.59 0.71 -14.86
CA GLY A 204 14.46 1.21 -13.81
C GLY A 204 15.94 0.92 -14.00
N PHE A 205 16.62 0.70 -12.87
CA PHE A 205 18.06 0.40 -12.82
C PHE A 205 18.33 -0.91 -12.09
N GLY A 206 18.78 -1.93 -12.82
CA GLY A 206 19.10 -3.25 -12.28
C GLY A 206 20.49 -3.69 -12.69
N ASN A 207 21.24 -4.31 -11.76
CA ASN A 207 22.56 -4.88 -12.03
C ASN A 207 23.56 -3.94 -12.73
N GLY A 208 23.47 -2.63 -12.47
CA GLY A 208 24.40 -1.63 -13.02
C GLY A 208 24.02 -1.04 -14.38
N ALA A 209 22.85 -1.37 -14.95
CA ALA A 209 22.40 -0.85 -16.23
C ALA A 209 20.88 -0.58 -16.29
N ALA A 210 20.46 0.20 -17.29
CA ALA A 210 19.05 0.40 -17.63
C ALA A 210 18.35 -0.96 -17.82
N SER A 211 17.25 -1.18 -17.10
CA SER A 211 16.58 -2.48 -17.05
C SER A 211 15.07 -2.34 -17.27
N LEU A 212 14.51 -3.31 -18.00
CA LEU A 212 13.08 -3.42 -18.29
C LEU A 212 12.60 -4.83 -17.94
N TYR A 213 11.45 -4.92 -17.29
CA TYR A 213 10.78 -6.17 -16.97
C TYR A 213 9.31 -6.07 -17.36
N PHE A 214 8.74 -7.18 -17.82
CA PHE A 214 7.36 -7.28 -18.24
C PHE A 214 6.66 -8.46 -17.55
N THR A 215 5.35 -8.36 -17.43
CA THR A 215 4.45 -9.40 -16.92
C THR A 215 3.30 -9.61 -17.90
N ALA A 216 2.80 -10.83 -17.96
CA ALA A 216 1.59 -11.21 -18.69
C ALA A 216 0.55 -11.91 -17.78
N ASP A 217 0.81 -11.94 -16.46
CA ASP A 217 -0.02 -12.62 -15.46
C ASP A 217 -0.42 -11.70 -14.28
N GLY A 218 -0.40 -10.38 -14.50
CA GLY A 218 -0.85 -9.40 -13.51
C GLY A 218 0.14 -9.15 -12.38
N GLY A 219 1.42 -9.41 -12.66
CA GLY A 219 2.54 -9.22 -11.72
C GLY A 219 2.79 -10.41 -10.79
N VAL A 220 2.20 -11.58 -11.06
CA VAL A 220 2.53 -12.83 -10.35
C VAL A 220 3.95 -13.27 -10.70
N SER A 221 4.34 -13.12 -11.96
CA SER A 221 5.70 -13.31 -12.44
C SER A 221 6.12 -12.18 -13.39
N TRP A 222 7.43 -11.95 -13.45
CA TRP A 222 8.04 -10.93 -14.29
C TRP A 222 9.24 -11.52 -15.05
N THR A 223 9.34 -11.21 -16.33
CA THR A 223 10.44 -11.61 -17.22
C THR A 223 11.13 -10.36 -17.76
N GLY A 224 12.45 -10.39 -17.93
CA GLY A 224 13.20 -9.24 -18.45
C GLY A 224 14.62 -9.16 -17.93
N GLY A 225 15.24 -7.98 -18.05
CA GLY A 225 16.62 -7.76 -17.64
C GLY A 225 17.21 -6.44 -18.17
N THR A 226 18.54 -6.37 -18.15
CA THR A 226 19.30 -5.23 -18.70
C THR A 226 19.09 -5.13 -20.22
N THR A 227 18.73 -3.95 -20.72
CA THR A 227 18.46 -3.73 -22.15
C THR A 227 19.73 -3.66 -23.01
N ASP A 228 20.88 -3.47 -22.37
CA ASP A 228 22.18 -3.47 -23.02
C ASP A 228 23.24 -4.16 -22.15
N SER A 229 23.69 -5.34 -22.59
CA SER A 229 24.76 -6.10 -21.91
C SER A 229 26.15 -5.46 -22.05
N THR A 230 26.31 -4.46 -22.91
CA THR A 230 27.57 -3.73 -23.12
C THR A 230 27.73 -2.50 -22.24
N ASN A 231 26.70 -2.15 -21.46
CA ASN A 231 26.68 -0.99 -20.56
C ASN A 231 26.93 0.37 -21.26
N THR A 232 26.49 0.50 -22.52
CA THR A 232 26.52 1.75 -23.29
C THR A 232 25.59 2.80 -22.66
N PHE A 233 24.55 2.36 -21.95
CA PHE A 233 23.59 3.20 -21.25
C PHE A 233 23.69 3.00 -19.72
N PRO A 234 24.68 3.62 -19.04
CA PRO A 234 24.94 3.40 -17.62
C PRO A 234 23.93 4.10 -16.69
N TRP A 235 22.89 4.69 -17.25
CA TRP A 235 21.84 5.41 -16.52
C TRP A 235 20.56 4.59 -16.46
N TYR A 236 19.55 5.13 -15.79
CA TYR A 236 18.27 4.46 -15.56
C TYR A 236 17.20 4.94 -16.53
N PHE A 237 16.22 4.08 -16.82
CA PHE A 237 14.97 4.55 -17.41
C PHE A 237 14.26 5.44 -16.40
N TYR A 238 13.79 6.60 -16.84
CA TYR A 238 12.98 7.52 -16.03
C TYR A 238 11.50 7.19 -16.15
N ASP A 239 11.05 6.77 -17.33
CA ASP A 239 9.62 6.61 -17.63
C ASP A 239 9.40 5.50 -18.67
N VAL A 240 8.20 4.92 -18.64
CA VAL A 240 7.75 3.88 -19.57
C VAL A 240 6.25 3.99 -19.78
N ALA A 241 5.80 3.87 -21.04
CA ALA A 241 4.39 3.85 -21.38
C ALA A 241 4.12 2.81 -22.46
N MET A 242 3.17 1.94 -22.18
CA MET A 242 2.57 1.03 -23.16
C MET A 242 1.34 1.71 -23.77
N SER A 243 1.19 1.63 -25.09
CA SER A 243 -0.01 2.11 -25.76
C SER A 243 -1.07 1.03 -25.86
N ASP A 244 -0.70 -0.20 -26.23
CA ASP A 244 -1.49 -1.44 -26.14
C ASP A 244 -0.63 -2.56 -25.50
N GLN A 245 -1.21 -3.76 -25.38
CA GLN A 245 -0.54 -4.96 -24.87
C GLN A 245 0.73 -5.37 -25.65
N PHE A 246 1.01 -4.77 -26.81
CA PHE A 246 2.17 -5.07 -27.66
C PHE A 246 3.15 -3.89 -27.79
N ASN A 247 2.65 -2.68 -27.96
CA ASN A 247 3.44 -1.50 -28.32
C ASN A 247 3.74 -0.64 -27.09
N GLY A 248 4.99 -0.20 -26.96
CA GLY A 248 5.38 0.68 -25.85
C GLY A 248 6.73 1.34 -26.04
N TRP A 249 7.00 2.30 -25.17
CA TRP A 249 8.16 3.18 -25.19
C TRP A 249 8.75 3.34 -23.80
N ALA A 250 10.07 3.41 -23.71
CA ALA A 250 10.80 3.66 -22.47
C ALA A 250 11.88 4.72 -22.72
N VAL A 251 12.03 5.66 -21.80
CA VAL A 251 12.94 6.81 -21.96
C VAL A 251 13.91 6.93 -20.79
N GLY A 252 15.14 7.33 -21.09
CA GLY A 252 16.18 7.66 -20.13
C GLY A 252 17.13 8.72 -20.69
N PRO A 253 18.09 9.21 -19.88
CA PRO A 253 18.92 10.34 -20.28
C PRO A 253 19.81 9.95 -21.46
N GLY A 254 19.46 10.48 -22.64
CA GLY A 254 20.13 10.26 -23.92
C GLY A 254 19.70 9.00 -24.68
N PHE A 255 18.64 8.29 -24.27
CA PHE A 255 18.17 7.10 -25.00
C PHE A 255 16.65 6.90 -24.91
N VAL A 256 16.10 6.37 -26.00
CA VAL A 256 14.70 5.99 -26.13
C VAL A 256 14.66 4.56 -26.67
N PHE A 257 13.78 3.74 -26.11
CA PHE A 257 13.55 2.37 -26.55
C PHE A 257 12.09 2.16 -26.90
N ARG A 258 11.84 1.26 -27.86
CA ARG A 258 10.51 0.85 -28.31
C ARG A 258 10.35 -0.67 -28.24
N THR A 259 9.17 -1.14 -27.87
CA THR A 259 8.71 -2.53 -28.05
C THR A 259 7.52 -2.59 -28.98
N ILE A 260 7.34 -3.75 -29.64
CA ILE A 260 6.18 -4.11 -30.46
C ILE A 260 5.63 -5.50 -30.10
N ASN A 261 6.12 -6.10 -29.01
CA ASN A 261 5.77 -7.46 -28.58
C ASN A 261 5.58 -7.57 -27.06
N GLY A 262 5.03 -6.54 -26.43
CA GLY A 262 4.56 -6.56 -25.04
C GLY A 262 5.68 -6.48 -24.02
N GLY A 263 6.83 -5.90 -24.40
CA GLY A 263 7.99 -5.76 -23.54
C GLY A 263 8.92 -6.97 -23.53
N ALA A 264 8.62 -8.01 -24.33
CA ALA A 264 9.51 -9.17 -24.50
C ALA A 264 10.85 -8.79 -25.13
N ASP A 265 10.84 -7.89 -26.12
CA ASP A 265 12.03 -7.30 -26.73
C ASP A 265 11.92 -5.77 -26.85
N TRP A 266 13.06 -5.09 -26.74
CA TRP A 266 13.16 -3.63 -26.84
C TRP A 266 14.26 -3.20 -27.81
N GLN A 267 13.98 -2.19 -28.64
CA GLN A 267 14.89 -1.64 -29.65
C GLN A 267 15.17 -0.17 -29.40
N TYR A 268 16.44 0.23 -29.51
CA TYR A 268 16.85 1.64 -29.42
C TYR A 268 16.31 2.47 -30.59
N VAL A 269 15.84 3.68 -30.30
CA VAL A 269 15.36 4.68 -31.26
C VAL A 269 16.09 6.00 -31.02
N ASP A 270 16.69 6.56 -32.06
CA ASP A 270 17.41 7.83 -31.99
C ASP A 270 16.47 9.03 -32.19
N VAL A 271 16.06 9.66 -31.08
CA VAL A 271 15.14 10.81 -31.06
C VAL A 271 15.89 12.15 -30.87
N GLN A 272 17.24 12.14 -30.87
CA GLN A 272 18.07 13.37 -30.80
C GLN A 272 17.79 14.33 -29.62
N ILE A 273 17.08 13.86 -28.58
CA ILE A 273 16.89 14.57 -27.31
C ILE A 273 17.20 13.65 -26.13
N SER A 274 17.53 14.23 -24.98
CA SER A 274 17.69 13.47 -23.73
C SER A 274 16.33 13.32 -23.06
N GLY A 275 15.74 12.12 -23.08
CA GLY A 275 14.38 11.87 -22.60
C GLY A 275 14.29 11.69 -21.07
N TYR A 276 13.34 12.39 -20.45
CA TYR A 276 13.07 12.35 -19.00
C TYR A 276 11.62 11.97 -18.67
N THR A 277 10.67 12.30 -19.53
CA THR A 277 9.24 11.98 -19.35
C THR A 277 8.61 11.63 -20.69
N LEU A 278 7.56 10.82 -20.65
CA LEU A 278 6.87 10.29 -21.81
C LEU A 278 5.35 10.45 -21.64
N CYS A 279 4.66 10.85 -22.71
CA CYS A 279 3.20 10.81 -22.79
C CYS A 279 2.79 10.15 -24.11
N VAL A 280 1.83 9.23 -24.08
CA VAL A 280 1.33 8.53 -25.27
C VAL A 280 -0.20 8.63 -25.29
N PHE A 281 -0.75 9.02 -26.45
CA PHE A 281 -2.18 9.14 -26.70
C PHE A 281 -2.58 8.37 -27.95
N GLU A 282 -3.63 7.54 -27.86
CA GLU A 282 -4.22 6.75 -28.96
C GLU A 282 -3.18 6.05 -29.87
N PHE A 283 -2.16 5.43 -29.28
CA PHE A 283 -1.10 4.65 -29.94
C PHE A 283 -0.12 5.42 -30.85
N SER A 284 -0.56 6.44 -31.58
CA SER A 284 0.25 7.11 -32.60
C SER A 284 0.85 8.43 -32.13
N ASN A 285 0.24 9.08 -31.13
CA ASN A 285 0.74 10.35 -30.61
C ASN A 285 1.66 10.10 -29.42
N ILE A 286 2.92 10.51 -29.54
CA ILE A 286 3.97 10.28 -28.55
C ILE A 286 4.69 11.59 -28.31
N TRP A 287 4.72 12.06 -27.06
CA TRP A 287 5.51 13.20 -26.64
C TRP A 287 6.60 12.77 -25.67
N ILE A 288 7.82 13.25 -25.89
CA ILE A 288 8.96 13.02 -25.02
C ILE A 288 9.46 14.38 -24.55
N GLY A 289 9.47 14.59 -23.23
CA GLY A 289 10.04 15.75 -22.59
C GLY A 289 11.48 15.49 -22.18
N GLY A 290 12.34 16.50 -22.32
CA GLY A 290 13.76 16.37 -22.09
C GLY A 290 14.44 17.54 -21.39
N ALA A 291 15.78 17.44 -21.31
CA ALA A 291 16.63 18.49 -20.75
C ALA A 291 16.58 19.78 -21.58
N SER A 292 16.86 20.91 -20.91
CA SER A 292 16.84 22.26 -21.50
C SER A 292 15.52 22.63 -22.19
N GLY A 293 14.40 22.16 -21.62
CA GLY A 293 13.05 22.45 -22.09
C GLY A 293 12.66 21.84 -23.44
N HIS A 294 13.45 20.90 -23.99
CA HIS A 294 13.16 20.28 -25.28
C HIS A 294 12.00 19.29 -25.20
N ILE A 295 11.18 19.28 -26.25
CA ILE A 295 10.08 18.34 -26.43
C ILE A 295 10.16 17.77 -27.85
N ALA A 296 10.02 16.45 -27.97
CA ALA A 296 9.84 15.77 -29.24
C ALA A 296 8.42 15.21 -29.31
N HIS A 297 7.79 15.31 -30.49
CA HIS A 297 6.44 14.80 -30.76
C HIS A 297 6.43 13.93 -32.02
N SER A 298 5.79 12.79 -31.96
CA SER A 298 5.44 11.97 -33.12
C SER A 298 3.93 11.79 -33.17
N SER A 299 3.34 11.86 -34.37
CA SER A 299 1.90 11.61 -34.60
C SER A 299 1.63 10.32 -35.40
N ASP A 300 2.68 9.58 -35.75
CA ASP A 300 2.66 8.38 -36.61
C ASP A 300 3.25 7.13 -35.93
N GLY A 301 3.22 7.08 -34.59
CA GLY A 301 3.70 5.92 -33.84
C GLY A 301 5.23 5.80 -33.84
N GLY A 302 5.92 6.94 -33.88
CA GLY A 302 7.38 7.06 -33.77
C GLY A 302 8.11 6.83 -35.09
N ALA A 303 7.43 6.89 -36.24
CA ALA A 303 8.07 6.80 -37.55
C ALA A 303 8.74 8.13 -37.95
N THR A 304 8.12 9.26 -37.59
CA THR A 304 8.69 10.61 -37.75
C THR A 304 8.53 11.45 -36.47
N TRP A 305 9.41 12.44 -36.28
CA TRP A 305 9.49 13.27 -35.08
C TRP A 305 9.57 14.76 -35.43
N GLN A 306 8.84 15.58 -34.67
CA GLN A 306 8.86 17.05 -34.66
C GLN A 306 9.44 17.54 -33.32
N TYR A 307 10.12 18.69 -33.31
CA TYR A 307 10.84 19.19 -32.14
C TYR A 307 10.41 20.62 -31.79
N SER A 308 10.18 20.86 -30.50
CA SER A 308 9.84 22.17 -29.95
C SER A 308 10.58 22.42 -28.62
N ASN A 309 10.44 23.63 -28.05
CA ASN A 309 11.07 24.00 -26.79
C ASN A 309 10.16 24.94 -25.99
N ILE A 310 10.15 24.80 -24.66
CA ILE A 310 9.35 25.63 -23.74
C ILE A 310 9.89 27.07 -23.59
N GLY A 311 11.13 27.32 -24.01
CA GLY A 311 11.76 28.65 -24.00
C GLY A 311 12.59 28.97 -22.74
N ASN A 312 12.78 27.98 -21.85
CA ASN A 312 13.68 28.08 -20.70
C ASN A 312 14.81 27.03 -20.80
N PRO A 313 16.06 27.42 -21.09
CA PRO A 313 17.16 26.48 -21.28
C PRO A 313 17.68 25.85 -19.98
N GLU A 314 17.33 26.42 -18.82
CA GLU A 314 17.78 25.95 -17.49
C GLU A 314 16.79 24.94 -16.86
N CYS A 315 15.70 24.60 -17.57
CA CYS A 315 14.71 23.66 -17.04
C CYS A 315 14.80 22.28 -17.70
N THR A 316 14.30 21.27 -16.98
CA THR A 316 14.03 19.93 -17.53
C THR A 316 12.53 19.71 -17.54
N VAL A 317 11.99 19.21 -18.64
CA VAL A 317 10.57 18.80 -18.69
C VAL A 317 10.44 17.49 -17.91
N SER A 318 9.83 17.56 -16.72
CA SER A 318 9.76 16.44 -15.79
C SER A 318 8.42 15.72 -15.81
N LYS A 319 7.36 16.36 -16.32
CA LYS A 319 6.07 15.71 -16.56
C LYS A 319 5.38 16.26 -17.79
N LEU A 320 4.79 15.37 -18.58
CA LEU A 320 3.91 15.70 -19.70
C LEU A 320 2.57 14.99 -19.55
N LEU A 321 1.50 15.67 -19.95
CA LEU A 321 0.16 15.09 -20.02
C LEU A 321 -0.62 15.72 -21.17
N PHE A 322 -1.25 14.89 -22.00
CA PHE A 322 -2.11 15.30 -23.09
C PHE A 322 -3.48 14.62 -22.93
N PRO A 323 -4.53 15.33 -22.45
CA PRO A 323 -5.89 14.79 -22.43
C PRO A 323 -6.49 14.60 -23.83
N ASP A 324 -5.97 15.30 -24.84
CA ASP A 324 -6.33 15.16 -26.25
C ASP A 324 -5.12 15.47 -27.15
N PRO A 325 -5.18 15.25 -28.48
CA PRO A 325 -4.03 15.46 -29.37
C PRO A 325 -3.54 16.91 -29.51
N LEU A 326 -4.32 17.91 -29.08
CA LEU A 326 -4.02 19.33 -29.23
C LEU A 326 -3.70 20.03 -27.90
N SER A 327 -4.43 19.68 -26.85
CA SER A 327 -4.30 20.29 -25.53
C SER A 327 -3.33 19.48 -24.68
N GLY A 328 -2.33 20.14 -24.10
CA GLY A 328 -1.34 19.47 -23.28
C GLY A 328 -0.75 20.35 -22.19
N TYR A 329 -0.19 19.70 -21.19
CA TYR A 329 0.34 20.32 -19.97
C TYR A 329 1.73 19.79 -19.66
N ALA A 330 2.62 20.69 -19.23
CA ALA A 330 4.00 20.36 -18.88
C ALA A 330 4.37 20.94 -17.51
N ILE A 331 5.02 20.12 -16.69
CA ILE A 331 5.72 20.55 -15.49
C ILE A 331 7.22 20.51 -15.79
N THR A 332 7.92 21.57 -15.40
CA THR A 332 9.38 21.65 -15.57
C THR A 332 10.06 21.88 -14.23
N ASP A 333 11.20 21.24 -13.99
CA ASP A 333 12.06 21.50 -12.84
C ASP A 333 13.29 22.33 -13.24
N SER A 334 13.68 23.28 -12.40
CA SER A 334 14.90 24.09 -12.55
C SER A 334 15.47 24.51 -11.19
N GLU A 335 16.68 25.08 -11.15
CA GLU A 335 17.28 25.59 -9.91
C GLU A 335 16.45 26.69 -9.23
N THR A 336 15.64 27.44 -10.00
CA THR A 336 14.80 28.54 -9.50
C THR A 336 13.40 28.07 -9.10
N GLY A 337 13.08 26.79 -9.27
CA GLY A 337 11.79 26.19 -8.93
C GLY A 337 11.10 25.51 -10.12
N GLN A 338 9.84 25.15 -9.92
CA GLN A 338 9.01 24.54 -10.94
C GLN A 338 8.30 25.56 -11.84
N GLY A 339 8.06 25.16 -13.09
CA GLY A 339 7.21 25.88 -14.04
C GLY A 339 6.05 25.00 -14.50
N PHE A 340 4.91 25.62 -14.79
CA PHE A 340 3.72 24.96 -15.33
C PHE A 340 3.32 25.61 -16.66
N TYR A 341 3.18 24.80 -17.71
CA TYR A 341 2.96 25.27 -19.08
C TYR A 341 1.81 24.53 -19.75
N LYS A 342 1.15 25.20 -20.68
CA LYS A 342 0.05 24.68 -21.50
C LYS A 342 0.35 24.84 -22.99
N THR A 343 -0.07 23.86 -23.78
CA THR A 343 -0.17 23.92 -25.24
C THR A 343 -1.62 23.75 -25.67
N THR A 344 -1.97 24.28 -26.85
CA THR A 344 -3.27 24.11 -27.52
C THR A 344 -3.11 23.73 -29.00
N ASP A 345 -1.87 23.42 -29.42
CA ASP A 345 -1.50 23.11 -30.80
C ASP A 345 -0.69 21.79 -30.90
N GLY A 346 -0.88 20.88 -29.95
CA GLY A 346 -0.25 19.56 -29.94
C GLY A 346 1.21 19.56 -29.51
N GLY A 347 1.65 20.60 -28.79
CA GLY A 347 3.01 20.74 -28.30
C GLY A 347 3.97 21.41 -29.28
N LEU A 348 3.45 22.04 -30.35
CA LEU A 348 4.24 22.86 -31.27
C LEU A 348 4.69 24.16 -30.59
N SER A 349 3.85 24.73 -29.71
CA SER A 349 4.17 25.88 -28.87
C SER A 349 3.61 25.73 -27.44
N TRP A 350 4.26 26.39 -26.48
CA TRP A 350 3.94 26.30 -25.06
C TRP A 350 3.86 27.69 -24.42
N THR A 351 2.88 27.89 -23.55
CA THR A 351 2.67 29.13 -22.80
C THR A 351 2.68 28.85 -21.30
N ALA A 352 3.37 29.67 -20.52
CA ALA A 352 3.38 29.57 -19.06
C ALA A 352 1.98 29.87 -18.51
N VAL A 353 1.49 29.00 -17.62
CA VAL A 353 0.21 29.19 -16.92
C VAL A 353 0.52 29.87 -15.57
N PRO A 354 0.00 31.09 -15.31
CA PRO A 354 0.22 31.76 -14.03
C PRO A 354 -0.49 30.97 -12.92
N TYR A 355 0.28 30.49 -11.95
CA TYR A 355 -0.28 29.91 -10.73
C TYR A 355 -0.17 30.94 -9.58
N PRO A 356 -1.27 31.31 -8.92
CA PRO A 356 -1.25 32.38 -7.94
C PRO A 356 -0.64 31.92 -6.61
N ASP A 357 0.37 32.65 -6.13
CA ASP A 357 0.77 32.83 -4.72
C ASP A 357 0.99 31.61 -3.81
N LEU A 358 1.10 30.39 -4.35
CA LEU A 358 1.54 29.23 -3.58
C LEU A 358 3.02 28.95 -3.88
N PRO A 359 3.92 28.99 -2.88
CA PRO A 359 5.13 28.21 -3.03
C PRO A 359 4.71 26.74 -3.08
N PHE A 360 5.57 25.93 -3.68
CA PHE A 360 5.62 24.48 -3.57
C PHE A 360 5.17 23.67 -4.80
N TYR A 361 5.87 22.54 -4.90
CA TYR A 361 6.04 21.68 -6.04
C TYR A 361 4.75 20.92 -6.36
N ILE A 362 4.44 20.78 -7.65
CA ILE A 362 3.41 19.90 -8.18
C ILE A 362 3.99 18.49 -8.22
N TYR A 363 3.45 17.59 -7.41
CA TYR A 363 3.84 16.18 -7.37
C TYR A 363 3.08 15.34 -8.38
N SER A 364 1.79 15.62 -8.55
CA SER A 364 0.92 14.86 -9.42
C SER A 364 -0.03 15.76 -10.20
N MET A 365 -0.46 15.27 -11.36
CA MET A 365 -1.35 15.97 -12.26
C MET A 365 -2.15 14.92 -13.03
N ASP A 366 -3.44 15.17 -13.21
CA ASP A 366 -4.26 14.45 -14.17
C ASP A 366 -5.37 15.35 -14.73
N PHE A 367 -5.76 15.12 -15.98
CA PHE A 367 -6.76 15.91 -16.70
C PHE A 367 -7.78 14.97 -17.35
N VAL A 368 -9.03 15.16 -16.97
CA VAL A 368 -10.17 14.40 -17.50
C VAL A 368 -10.45 14.79 -18.96
N ASN A 369 -10.25 16.07 -19.27
CA ASN A 369 -10.37 16.66 -20.60
C ASN A 369 -9.53 17.96 -20.65
N ALA A 370 -9.59 18.69 -21.77
CA ALA A 370 -8.83 19.94 -21.98
C ALA A 370 -9.11 21.06 -20.96
N ASP A 371 -10.25 21.01 -20.27
CA ASP A 371 -10.70 22.07 -19.36
C ASP A 371 -10.72 21.62 -17.89
N THR A 372 -10.94 20.33 -17.63
CA THR A 372 -11.10 19.79 -16.28
C THR A 372 -9.88 18.96 -15.87
N GLY A 373 -9.20 19.40 -14.81
CA GLY A 373 -8.01 18.71 -14.31
C GLY A 373 -7.70 18.97 -12.84
N PHE A 374 -6.73 18.22 -12.32
CA PHE A 374 -6.40 18.14 -10.91
C PHE A 374 -4.89 18.17 -10.73
N LEU A 375 -4.43 18.87 -9.68
CA LEU A 375 -3.02 18.91 -9.28
C LEU A 375 -2.88 18.49 -7.82
N GLY A 376 -1.89 17.65 -7.55
CA GLY A 376 -1.40 17.35 -6.22
C GLY A 376 -0.24 18.29 -5.90
N VAL A 377 -0.48 19.22 -4.99
CA VAL A 377 0.44 20.32 -4.69
C VAL A 377 0.97 20.16 -3.28
N ARG A 378 2.30 20.18 -3.16
CA ARG A 378 3.00 20.07 -1.88
C ARG A 378 2.49 21.09 -0.86
N ASN A 379 2.25 20.64 0.37
CA ASN A 379 1.69 21.40 1.49
C ASN A 379 0.29 22.01 1.24
N SER A 380 -0.28 21.85 0.05
CA SER A 380 -1.58 22.43 -0.31
C SER A 380 -2.63 21.35 -0.52
N GLY A 381 -2.26 20.10 -0.84
CA GLY A 381 -3.21 19.03 -1.09
C GLY A 381 -3.65 18.99 -2.55
N LEU A 382 -4.89 18.56 -2.79
CA LEU A 382 -5.46 18.38 -4.12
C LEU A 382 -6.24 19.64 -4.54
N VAL A 383 -5.93 20.20 -5.71
CA VAL A 383 -6.69 21.33 -6.31
C VAL A 383 -7.27 20.93 -7.67
N MET A 384 -8.37 21.57 -8.06
CA MET A 384 -9.11 21.29 -9.31
C MET A 384 -9.24 22.54 -10.18
N THR A 385 -9.19 22.39 -11.49
CA THR A 385 -9.56 23.41 -12.49
C THR A 385 -10.72 22.91 -13.37
N THR A 386 -11.55 23.83 -13.86
CA THR A 386 -12.62 23.56 -14.85
C THR A 386 -12.54 24.48 -16.07
N ASP A 387 -11.47 25.27 -16.18
CA ASP A 387 -11.22 26.23 -17.25
C ASP A 387 -9.82 26.06 -17.87
N GLY A 388 -9.27 24.85 -17.73
CA GLY A 388 -8.02 24.44 -18.35
C GLY A 388 -6.80 25.10 -17.74
N GLY A 389 -6.85 25.41 -16.44
CA GLY A 389 -5.76 25.96 -15.63
C GLY A 389 -5.77 27.49 -15.50
N LEU A 390 -6.83 28.19 -15.91
CA LEU A 390 -6.95 29.64 -15.73
C LEU A 390 -7.31 29.99 -14.28
N SER A 391 -8.06 29.13 -13.60
CA SER A 391 -8.38 29.22 -12.17
C SER A 391 -8.43 27.84 -11.49
N TRP A 392 -8.28 27.84 -10.16
CA TRP A 392 -8.17 26.64 -9.33
C TRP A 392 -9.11 26.73 -8.11
N SER A 393 -9.63 25.59 -7.69
CA SER A 393 -10.48 25.42 -6.52
C SER A 393 -9.70 25.60 -5.20
N GLU A 394 -10.45 25.70 -4.10
CA GLU A 394 -9.86 25.52 -2.77
C GLU A 394 -9.26 24.11 -2.62
N PRO A 395 -8.16 23.95 -1.87
CA PRO A 395 -7.50 22.65 -1.77
C PRO A 395 -8.20 21.65 -0.85
N PHE A 396 -8.22 20.38 -1.26
CA PHE A 396 -8.70 19.24 -0.47
C PHE A 396 -7.52 18.45 0.16
N GLN A 397 -7.64 18.10 1.43
CA GLN A 397 -6.59 17.42 2.21
C GLN A 397 -6.90 15.93 2.42
N ILE A 398 -5.91 15.07 2.15
CA ILE A 398 -6.01 13.61 2.33
C ILE A 398 -5.09 13.22 3.48
N GLY A 399 -5.64 13.10 4.69
CA GLY A 399 -4.87 12.70 5.87
C GLY A 399 -3.72 13.63 6.26
N GLY A 400 -3.68 14.86 5.71
CA GLY A 400 -2.59 15.82 5.93
C GLY A 400 -1.31 15.53 5.12
N PHE A 401 -1.36 14.63 4.13
CA PHE A 401 -0.23 14.27 3.28
C PHE A 401 -0.36 14.78 1.84
N ASP A 402 0.79 14.92 1.19
CA ASP A 402 0.88 15.42 -0.18
C ASP A 402 0.37 14.37 -1.20
N PRO A 403 -0.52 14.73 -2.12
CA PRO A 403 -0.97 13.82 -3.18
C PRO A 403 0.14 13.56 -4.20
N THR A 404 0.62 12.32 -4.28
CA THR A 404 1.74 11.91 -5.14
C THR A 404 1.31 11.19 -6.41
N TYR A 405 0.05 10.74 -6.48
CA TYR A 405 -0.55 10.16 -7.67
C TYR A 405 -2.02 10.55 -7.78
N ILE A 406 -2.45 10.91 -8.99
CA ILE A 406 -3.86 11.19 -9.31
C ILE A 406 -4.15 10.47 -10.62
N ARG A 407 -5.31 9.81 -10.69
CA ARG A 407 -5.81 9.23 -11.93
C ARG A 407 -7.33 9.22 -11.98
N PHE A 408 -7.90 9.70 -13.07
CA PHE A 408 -9.29 9.57 -13.46
C PHE A 408 -9.43 8.47 -14.51
N PHE A 409 -10.47 7.66 -14.36
CA PHE A 409 -10.81 6.56 -15.28
C PHE A 409 -11.94 6.95 -16.21
N ASN A 410 -12.72 7.95 -15.80
CA ASN A 410 -13.78 8.61 -16.56
C ASN A 410 -14.10 9.94 -15.87
N GLU A 411 -15.11 10.66 -16.36
CA GLU A 411 -15.52 11.97 -15.83
C GLU A 411 -16.01 11.95 -14.38
N LEU A 412 -16.34 10.77 -13.83
CA LEU A 412 -16.90 10.63 -12.48
C LEU A 412 -15.94 9.93 -11.51
N GLU A 413 -15.19 8.95 -11.98
CA GLU A 413 -14.40 8.06 -11.13
C GLU A 413 -12.92 8.40 -11.19
N GLY A 414 -12.34 8.65 -10.02
CA GLY A 414 -10.93 8.95 -9.87
C GLY A 414 -10.37 8.40 -8.57
N ILE A 415 -9.05 8.28 -8.54
CA ILE A 415 -8.26 7.83 -7.41
C ILE A 415 -7.12 8.80 -7.17
N VAL A 416 -6.79 8.99 -5.90
CA VAL A 416 -5.64 9.78 -5.46
C VAL A 416 -4.92 9.01 -4.37
N THR A 417 -3.58 9.03 -4.44
CA THR A 417 -2.73 8.46 -3.40
C THR A 417 -1.75 9.48 -2.87
N THR A 418 -1.28 9.26 -1.64
CA THR A 418 -0.26 10.09 -0.99
C THR A 418 1.07 9.35 -0.88
N GLY A 419 2.14 10.08 -0.53
CA GLY A 419 3.48 9.49 -0.30
C GLY A 419 3.53 8.43 0.81
N GLU A 420 2.54 8.42 1.71
CA GLU A 420 2.36 7.43 2.78
C GLU A 420 1.31 6.37 2.43
N TYR A 421 0.98 6.21 1.14
CA TYR A 421 0.07 5.19 0.62
C TYR A 421 -1.39 5.30 1.07
N MET A 422 -1.81 6.46 1.59
CA MET A 422 -3.24 6.68 1.77
C MET A 422 -3.92 6.71 0.42
N ILE A 423 -5.12 6.13 0.33
CA ILE A 423 -5.89 6.04 -0.90
C ILE A 423 -7.24 6.71 -0.66
N ALA A 424 -7.58 7.65 -1.53
CA ALA A 424 -8.94 8.19 -1.62
C ALA A 424 -9.49 8.04 -3.03
N VAL A 425 -10.80 7.85 -3.12
CA VAL A 425 -11.53 7.70 -4.39
C VAL A 425 -12.66 8.72 -4.49
N THR A 426 -12.96 9.12 -5.70
CA THR A 426 -14.14 9.91 -6.04
C THR A 426 -15.03 9.13 -6.98
N LYS A 427 -16.35 9.37 -6.89
CA LYS A 427 -17.38 8.83 -7.79
C LYS A 427 -18.23 9.94 -8.41
N ASN A 428 -17.84 11.20 -8.22
CA ASN A 428 -18.59 12.39 -8.66
C ASN A 428 -17.68 13.45 -9.30
N GLY A 429 -16.61 13.03 -9.96
CA GLY A 429 -15.76 13.92 -10.75
C GLY A 429 -14.88 14.82 -9.90
N GLY A 430 -14.46 14.35 -8.73
CA GLY A 430 -13.58 15.08 -7.82
C GLY A 430 -14.25 16.18 -6.99
N ILE A 431 -15.59 16.29 -7.03
CA ILE A 431 -16.36 17.18 -6.16
C ILE A 431 -16.16 16.76 -4.69
N ASP A 432 -16.27 15.46 -4.41
CA ASP A 432 -15.99 14.87 -3.10
C ASP A 432 -15.05 13.66 -3.21
N TRP A 433 -14.30 13.41 -2.14
CA TRP A 433 -13.34 12.31 -2.04
C TRP A 433 -13.58 11.50 -0.76
N THR A 434 -13.53 10.18 -0.89
CA THR A 434 -13.67 9.22 0.22
C THR A 434 -12.35 8.50 0.43
N VAL A 435 -11.76 8.61 1.62
CA VAL A 435 -10.57 7.84 2.00
C VAL A 435 -10.99 6.38 2.23
N ILE A 436 -10.37 5.45 1.51
CA ILE A 436 -10.65 4.01 1.57
C ILE A 436 -9.50 3.21 2.19
N TYR A 437 -8.35 3.84 2.39
CA TYR A 437 -7.19 3.29 3.07
C TYR A 437 -6.36 4.42 3.68
N ASP A 438 -6.04 4.33 4.97
CA ASP A 438 -5.38 5.38 5.76
C ASP A 438 -4.21 4.90 6.64
N GLU A 439 -3.75 3.67 6.43
CA GLU A 439 -2.63 3.08 7.20
C GLU A 439 -1.27 3.36 6.52
N PRO A 440 -0.38 4.16 7.12
CA PRO A 440 0.88 4.53 6.48
C PRO A 440 1.83 3.34 6.32
N LEU A 441 2.26 3.05 5.09
CA LEU A 441 3.28 2.03 4.83
C LEU A 441 4.68 2.67 4.83
N GLN A 442 5.57 2.20 5.72
CA GLN A 442 6.91 2.79 5.95
C GLN A 442 7.96 2.43 4.87
N TYR A 443 7.71 2.71 3.59
CA TYR A 443 8.70 2.47 2.54
C TYR A 443 8.82 3.63 1.55
N GLY A 444 10.02 4.19 1.42
CA GLY A 444 10.30 5.39 0.62
C GLY A 444 10.40 5.17 -0.89
N GLY A 445 9.96 6.18 -1.66
CA GLY A 445 10.11 6.35 -3.11
C GLY A 445 9.19 5.44 -3.93
N GLN A 446 8.05 5.96 -4.38
CA GLN A 446 6.93 5.13 -4.88
C GLN A 446 6.35 5.66 -6.20
N ASN A 447 6.00 4.75 -7.11
CA ASN A 447 5.14 5.04 -8.25
C ASN A 447 3.92 4.12 -8.21
N PHE A 448 2.80 4.61 -8.74
CA PHE A 448 1.54 3.88 -8.79
C PHE A 448 1.08 3.74 -10.24
N CYS A 449 0.37 2.65 -10.52
CA CYS A 449 -0.34 2.45 -11.77
C CYS A 449 -1.68 1.78 -11.49
N PHE A 450 -2.78 2.48 -11.72
CA PHE A 450 -4.11 1.90 -11.60
C PHE A 450 -4.76 1.72 -12.98
N VAL A 451 -5.40 0.58 -13.19
CA VAL A 451 -6.20 0.29 -14.41
C VAL A 451 -7.70 0.48 -14.18
N SER A 452 -8.12 0.51 -12.91
CA SER A 452 -9.47 0.89 -12.48
C SER A 452 -9.41 1.49 -11.07
N PRO A 453 -10.49 2.13 -10.56
CA PRO A 453 -10.55 2.59 -9.16
C PRO A 453 -10.28 1.47 -8.15
N ASP A 454 -10.55 0.23 -8.56
CA ASP A 454 -10.58 -0.93 -7.69
C ASP A 454 -9.36 -1.84 -7.87
N LYS A 455 -8.46 -1.53 -8.81
CA LYS A 455 -7.32 -2.40 -9.16
C LYS A 455 -6.11 -1.59 -9.64
N GLY A 456 -4.96 -1.83 -9.02
CA GLY A 456 -3.71 -1.16 -9.37
C GLY A 456 -2.46 -1.83 -8.80
N TRP A 457 -1.31 -1.23 -9.06
CA TRP A 457 -0.01 -1.66 -8.62
C TRP A 457 0.78 -0.48 -8.09
N ALA A 458 1.64 -0.71 -7.10
CA ALA A 458 2.61 0.24 -6.62
C ALA A 458 4.02 -0.37 -6.73
N ILE A 459 4.99 0.43 -7.13
CA ILE A 459 6.40 0.04 -7.16
C ILE A 459 7.21 0.98 -6.29
N GLY A 460 8.25 0.46 -5.64
CA GLY A 460 8.97 1.22 -4.62
C GLY A 460 10.47 1.01 -4.54
N GLY A 461 11.11 1.79 -3.66
CA GLY A 461 12.48 1.53 -3.20
C GLY A 461 12.66 0.09 -2.71
N ASN A 462 13.89 -0.42 -2.78
CA ASN A 462 14.23 -1.82 -2.48
C ASN A 462 13.50 -2.86 -3.35
N SER A 463 13.15 -2.49 -4.58
CA SER A 463 12.52 -3.37 -5.57
C SER A 463 11.10 -3.84 -5.22
N LEU A 464 10.40 -3.10 -4.34
CA LEU A 464 9.03 -3.39 -3.95
C LEU A 464 8.10 -3.36 -5.17
N ILE A 465 7.23 -4.37 -5.29
CA ILE A 465 6.07 -4.38 -6.18
C ILE A 465 4.88 -4.85 -5.35
N MET A 466 3.85 -4.02 -5.24
CA MET A 466 2.58 -4.33 -4.56
C MET A 466 1.45 -4.31 -5.57
N ARG A 467 0.47 -5.20 -5.38
CA ARG A 467 -0.81 -5.17 -6.08
C ARG A 467 -1.89 -4.72 -5.12
N PHE A 468 -2.72 -3.80 -5.57
CA PHE A 468 -3.93 -3.35 -4.92
C PHE A 468 -5.13 -3.97 -5.64
N ASP A 469 -5.97 -4.67 -4.89
CA ASP A 469 -7.32 -5.03 -5.29
C ASP A 469 -8.27 -4.56 -4.18
N SER A 470 -9.15 -3.61 -4.48
CA SER A 470 -10.21 -3.17 -3.56
C SER A 470 -11.36 -4.18 -3.47
N SER A 471 -11.32 -5.24 -4.30
CA SER A 471 -12.08 -6.46 -4.00
C SER A 471 -11.73 -6.80 -2.57
N PRO A 472 -12.70 -6.89 -1.63
CA PRO A 472 -12.38 -7.30 -0.28
C PRO A 472 -11.62 -8.61 -0.43
N LEU A 473 -10.32 -8.60 -0.12
CA LEU A 473 -9.53 -9.80 0.06
C LEU A 473 -10.40 -10.65 0.95
N GLY A 474 -10.93 -11.73 0.39
CA GLY A 474 -12.08 -12.41 0.96
C GLY A 474 -11.80 -12.71 2.42
N ILE A 475 -12.45 -11.96 3.30
CA ILE A 475 -12.74 -12.44 4.63
C ILE A 475 -13.69 -13.61 4.35
N VAL A 476 -13.13 -14.81 4.29
CA VAL A 476 -13.91 -15.97 4.73
C VAL A 476 -14.41 -15.58 6.12
N PRO A 477 -15.73 -15.52 6.37
CA PRO A 477 -16.22 -15.22 7.70
C PRO A 477 -15.82 -16.38 8.63
N GLY A 478 -14.67 -16.23 9.26
CA GLY A 478 -14.18 -17.01 10.38
C GLY A 478 -14.16 -16.12 11.62
N SER A 479 -15.33 -16.03 12.26
CA SER A 479 -15.56 -15.56 13.64
C SER A 479 -15.01 -14.20 14.10
N GLU A 480 -15.95 -13.23 14.13
CA GLU A 480 -16.22 -12.23 15.18
C GLU A 480 -15.16 -11.16 15.56
N ALA A 481 -15.35 -9.97 14.99
CA ALA A 481 -15.57 -8.77 15.80
C ALA A 481 -16.96 -8.21 15.45
N MET A 482 -17.93 -8.42 16.35
CA MET A 482 -19.31 -7.97 16.15
C MET A 482 -19.41 -6.45 16.19
N ALA A 483 -19.57 -5.81 15.04
CA ALA A 483 -20.39 -4.60 14.97
C ALA A 483 -21.80 -4.94 15.53
N ASP A 484 -22.55 -3.97 16.03
CA ASP A 484 -23.96 -4.17 16.42
C ASP A 484 -24.81 -4.51 15.17
N VAL A 485 -24.68 -5.75 14.70
CA VAL A 485 -25.31 -6.25 13.49
C VAL A 485 -26.75 -6.62 13.82
N LEU A 486 -27.66 -6.15 12.98
CA LEU A 486 -29.06 -6.53 13.01
C LEU A 486 -29.19 -8.01 12.58
N GLN A 487 -29.51 -8.90 13.50
CA GLN A 487 -29.79 -10.30 13.18
C GLN A 487 -31.26 -10.43 12.77
N ILE A 488 -31.51 -10.94 11.56
CA ILE A 488 -32.86 -11.11 11.00
C ILE A 488 -33.08 -12.60 10.73
N SER A 489 -34.07 -13.21 11.36
CA SER A 489 -34.36 -14.64 11.21
C SER A 489 -35.86 -14.94 11.27
N PRO A 490 -36.39 -15.90 10.49
CA PRO A 490 -35.72 -16.60 9.39
C PRO A 490 -35.43 -15.66 8.21
N ASN A 491 -34.39 -15.91 7.42
CA ASN A 491 -34.08 -15.11 6.23
C ASN A 491 -33.32 -15.99 5.21
N PRO A 492 -33.95 -16.47 4.12
CA PRO A 492 -35.25 -16.05 3.58
C PRO A 492 -36.46 -16.33 4.47
N ALA A 493 -37.45 -15.45 4.41
CA ALA A 493 -38.71 -15.52 5.14
C ALA A 493 -39.89 -15.72 4.19
N ILE A 494 -40.92 -16.39 4.68
CA ILE A 494 -42.20 -16.55 3.99
C ILE A 494 -43.11 -15.41 4.46
N ASP A 495 -43.56 -15.49 5.71
CA ASP A 495 -44.60 -14.59 6.23
C ASP A 495 -44.09 -13.58 7.25
N MET A 496 -43.03 -13.89 8.01
CA MET A 496 -42.56 -13.08 9.12
C MET A 496 -41.04 -13.15 9.30
N VAL A 497 -40.47 -12.08 9.83
CA VAL A 497 -39.08 -12.04 10.31
C VAL A 497 -39.01 -11.49 11.73
N THR A 498 -38.14 -12.07 12.53
CA THR A 498 -37.76 -11.58 13.86
C THR A 498 -36.47 -10.80 13.74
N ILE A 499 -36.43 -9.62 14.39
CA ILE A 499 -35.27 -8.73 14.36
C ILE A 499 -34.64 -8.69 15.75
N HIS A 500 -33.43 -9.24 15.84
CA HIS A 500 -32.61 -9.29 17.04
C HIS A 500 -31.50 -8.23 16.97
N SER A 501 -31.37 -7.44 18.03
CA SER A 501 -30.31 -6.44 18.20
C SER A 501 -29.93 -6.33 19.68
N ARG A 502 -28.66 -5.99 19.96
CA ARG A 502 -28.19 -5.66 21.32
C ARG A 502 -28.68 -4.27 21.77
N LYS A 503 -29.09 -3.42 20.83
CA LYS A 503 -29.60 -2.07 21.07
C LYS A 503 -31.12 -2.02 20.96
N LYS A 504 -31.74 -1.13 21.74
CA LYS A 504 -33.17 -0.86 21.65
C LYS A 504 -33.47 -0.12 20.36
N ILE A 505 -34.08 -0.82 19.42
CA ILE A 505 -34.61 -0.21 18.20
C ILE A 505 -35.87 0.58 18.58
N ASP A 506 -36.05 1.77 17.98
CA ASP A 506 -37.20 2.66 18.13
C ASP A 506 -38.10 2.65 16.88
N ARG A 507 -37.52 2.42 15.69
CA ARG A 507 -38.22 2.45 14.40
C ARG A 507 -37.60 1.49 13.38
N LEU A 508 -38.45 0.86 12.58
CA LEU A 508 -38.06 0.11 11.39
C LEU A 508 -38.65 0.73 10.13
N GLU A 509 -37.91 0.66 9.04
CA GLU A 509 -38.37 1.01 7.70
C GLU A 509 -37.98 -0.07 6.68
N LEU A 510 -38.89 -0.44 5.78
CA LEU A 510 -38.64 -1.42 4.71
C LEU A 510 -38.67 -0.73 3.35
N PHE A 511 -37.73 -1.06 2.48
CA PHE A 511 -37.57 -0.48 1.14
C PHE A 511 -37.45 -1.58 0.08
N ASN A 512 -37.92 -1.31 -1.13
CA ASN A 512 -37.57 -2.14 -2.29
C ASN A 512 -36.15 -1.81 -2.80
N ILE A 513 -35.64 -2.61 -3.73
CA ILE A 513 -34.30 -2.41 -4.34
C ILE A 513 -34.14 -1.10 -5.11
N SER A 514 -35.23 -0.44 -5.49
CA SER A 514 -35.21 0.87 -6.15
C SER A 514 -35.21 2.04 -5.15
N GLY A 515 -35.09 1.76 -3.85
CA GLY A 515 -35.04 2.78 -2.80
C GLY A 515 -36.39 3.38 -2.41
N ILE A 516 -37.51 2.80 -2.86
CA ILE A 516 -38.85 3.24 -2.48
C ILE A 516 -39.21 2.64 -1.12
N ARG A 517 -39.57 3.50 -0.16
CA ARG A 517 -40.02 3.08 1.18
C ARG A 517 -41.40 2.45 1.09
N LEU A 518 -41.50 1.19 1.47
CA LEU A 518 -42.72 0.40 1.49
C LEU A 518 -43.40 0.40 2.86
N LEU A 519 -42.62 0.53 3.93
CA LEU A 519 -43.12 0.47 5.31
C LEU A 519 -42.29 1.36 6.25
N SER A 520 -42.94 1.91 7.27
CA SER A 520 -42.29 2.55 8.42
C SER A 520 -43.12 2.30 9.67
N VAL A 521 -42.55 1.62 10.67
CA VAL A 521 -43.25 1.26 11.92
C VAL A 521 -42.40 1.57 13.15
N PRO A 522 -43.00 2.05 14.25
CA PRO A 522 -42.32 2.06 15.54
C PRO A 522 -42.07 0.61 15.98
N TYR A 523 -40.91 0.34 16.55
CA TYR A 523 -40.50 -1.02 16.90
C TYR A 523 -39.85 -1.03 18.28
N CYS A 524 -40.11 -2.03 19.11
CA CYS A 524 -39.62 -2.11 20.49
C CYS A 524 -39.17 -3.56 20.74
N ASN A 525 -37.89 -3.77 21.08
CA ASN A 525 -37.24 -5.03 21.47
C ASN A 525 -38.06 -6.32 21.31
N GLY A 526 -37.86 -7.00 20.16
CA GLY A 526 -38.25 -8.40 19.95
C GLY A 526 -39.53 -8.65 19.15
N GLY A 527 -40.05 -7.66 18.41
CA GLY A 527 -41.27 -7.81 17.61
C GLY A 527 -41.08 -8.52 16.26
N GLU A 528 -42.05 -9.31 15.84
CA GLU A 528 -42.03 -9.87 14.48
C GLU A 528 -42.47 -8.79 13.47
N LEU A 529 -41.83 -8.77 12.30
CA LEU A 529 -42.24 -7.95 11.17
C LEU A 529 -43.02 -8.83 10.18
N ASN A 530 -44.29 -8.49 9.95
CA ASN A 530 -45.15 -9.20 9.00
C ASN A 530 -44.80 -8.82 7.56
N LEU A 531 -44.48 -9.83 6.76
CA LEU A 531 -44.04 -9.72 5.37
C LEU A 531 -45.07 -10.23 4.35
N LYS A 532 -46.19 -10.82 4.78
CA LYS A 532 -47.29 -11.28 3.90
C LYS A 532 -47.74 -10.28 2.82
N PRO A 533 -47.78 -8.96 3.07
CA PRO A 533 -48.24 -8.01 2.05
C PRO A 533 -47.26 -7.78 0.89
N PHE A 534 -46.01 -8.25 0.99
CA PHE A 534 -44.96 -7.97 0.01
C PHE A 534 -44.68 -9.18 -0.88
N ALA A 535 -44.37 -8.94 -2.15
CA ALA A 535 -44.06 -9.99 -3.13
C ALA A 535 -42.69 -10.63 -2.89
N ASP A 536 -42.44 -11.78 -3.50
CA ASP A 536 -41.12 -12.41 -3.53
C ASP A 536 -40.05 -11.45 -4.03
N GLY A 537 -38.92 -11.39 -3.33
CA GLY A 537 -37.84 -10.48 -3.70
C GLY A 537 -36.92 -10.09 -2.55
N VAL A 538 -35.97 -9.21 -2.87
CA VAL A 538 -34.99 -8.67 -1.91
C VAL A 538 -35.43 -7.28 -1.47
N TYR A 539 -35.39 -7.04 -0.16
CA TYR A 539 -35.78 -5.79 0.47
C TYR A 539 -34.67 -5.30 1.42
N LEU A 540 -34.58 -3.98 1.56
CA LEU A 540 -33.68 -3.32 2.51
C LEU A 540 -34.46 -2.93 3.76
N LEU A 541 -33.96 -3.31 4.92
CA LEU A 541 -34.51 -2.99 6.23
C LEU A 541 -33.58 -2.00 6.94
N ARG A 542 -34.13 -0.86 7.37
CA ARG A 542 -33.44 0.13 8.21
C ARG A 542 -34.01 0.09 9.62
N ALA A 543 -33.15 -0.01 10.62
CA ALA A 543 -33.52 0.03 12.03
C ALA A 543 -32.83 1.20 12.72
N PHE A 544 -33.60 2.00 13.46
CA PHE A 544 -33.10 3.19 14.15
C PHE A 544 -33.08 2.95 15.65
N SER A 545 -31.96 3.27 16.30
CA SER A 545 -31.79 3.28 17.76
C SER A 545 -31.30 4.68 18.15
N GLY A 546 -32.22 5.57 18.53
CA GLY A 546 -31.94 6.99 18.69
C GLY A 546 -31.48 7.65 17.37
N LYS A 547 -30.23 8.12 17.33
CA LYS A 547 -29.59 8.71 16.13
C LYS A 547 -28.85 7.67 15.27
N GLU A 548 -28.65 6.46 15.79
CA GLU A 548 -27.90 5.42 15.09
C GLU A 548 -28.80 4.67 14.10
N LEU A 549 -28.22 4.29 12.97
CA LEU A 549 -28.86 3.55 11.89
C LEU A 549 -28.16 2.20 11.71
N MET A 550 -28.93 1.13 11.81
CA MET A 550 -28.53 -0.22 11.43
C MET A 550 -29.27 -0.60 10.14
N VAL A 551 -28.62 -1.37 9.26
CA VAL A 551 -29.21 -1.81 7.99
C VAL A 551 -29.11 -3.33 7.90
N GLY A 552 -30.14 -3.97 7.37
CA GLY A 552 -30.17 -5.39 7.09
C GLY A 552 -30.90 -5.71 5.79
N ARG A 553 -30.68 -6.91 5.27
CA ARG A 553 -31.34 -7.43 4.07
C ARG A 553 -32.44 -8.40 4.47
N VAL A 554 -33.61 -8.31 3.85
CA VAL A 554 -34.72 -9.27 4.00
C VAL A 554 -35.02 -9.90 2.65
N VAL A 555 -35.07 -11.23 2.58
CA VAL A 555 -35.47 -11.97 1.38
C VAL A 555 -36.83 -12.60 1.63
N ILE A 556 -37.82 -12.29 0.80
CA ILE A 556 -39.17 -12.85 0.85
C ILE A 556 -39.29 -13.93 -0.23
N ARG A 557 -39.81 -15.10 0.16
CA ARG A 557 -40.06 -16.23 -0.74
C ARG A 557 -41.28 -17.01 -0.26
N HIS A 558 -42.44 -16.75 -0.87
CA HIS A 558 -43.71 -17.42 -0.59
C HIS A 558 -43.82 -18.84 -1.14
#